data_AF-A0A3D1DM94-F1
#
_entry.id   AF-A0A3D1DM94-F1
#
_cell.length_a   1.000
_cell.length_b   1.000
_cell.length_c   1.000
_cell.angle_alpha   90.00
_cell.angle_beta   90.00
_cell.angle_gamma   90.00
#
_symmetry.space_group_name_H-M   'P 1'
#
loop_
_entity.id
_entity.type
_entity.pdbx_description
1 polymer ?
#
loop_
_entity_poly.entity_id
_entity_poly.type
_entity_poly.pdbx_seq_one_letter_code
_entity_poly.pdbx_strand_id
1 'polypeptide(L)' 'MIVDSYTHCGISKYLPVEDVSATMDRAGVHRAVLAQHLGEFDNSYIQGVVAANPDRYAGVCLVDHQSETVVADL' A
#
# COMPACT_ATOMS: atom_id res chain seq x y z
N MET A 1 14.21 13.58 7.03
CA MET A 1 13.48 12.46 6.41
C MET A 1 12.00 12.70 6.63
N ILE A 2 11.20 12.73 5.55
CA ILE A 2 9.74 12.85 5.63
C ILE A 2 9.13 11.47 5.36
N VAL A 3 8.20 11.06 6.22
CA VAL A 3 7.43 9.83 6.05
C VAL A 3 5.97 10.23 5.88
N ASP A 4 5.37 9.81 4.77
CA ASP A 4 3.92 9.85 4.61
C ASP A 4 3.32 8.63 5.33
N SER A 5 2.71 8.87 6.49
CA SER A 5 2.17 7.80 7.32
C SER A 5 0.84 7.24 6.82
N TYR A 6 0.24 7.81 5.77
CA TYR A 6 -1.04 7.35 5.24
C TYR A 6 -1.25 7.83 3.81
N THR A 7 -1.10 6.92 2.85
CA THR A 7 -1.42 7.18 1.44
C THR A 7 -2.02 5.96 0.77
N HIS A 8 -2.68 6.18 -0.38
CA HIS A 8 -3.27 5.13 -1.18
C HIS A 8 -2.56 5.01 -2.53
N CYS A 9 -2.39 3.78 -2.99
CA CYS A 9 -2.10 3.46 -4.38
C CYS A 9 -2.96 2.25 -4.81
N GLY A 10 -3.09 2.01 -6.11
CA GLY A 10 -3.87 0.90 -6.61
C GLY A 10 -4.02 0.90 -8.13
N ILE A 11 -4.69 -0.12 -8.66
CA ILE A 11 -4.90 -0.29 -10.11
C ILE A 11 -6.36 0.04 -10.49
N SER A 12 -7.32 -0.15 -9.58
CA SER A 12 -8.75 -0.04 -9.85
C SER A 12 -9.35 1.31 -9.43
N LYS A 13 -8.90 1.89 -8.30
CA LYS A 13 -9.47 3.10 -7.69
C LYS A 13 -8.49 4.28 -7.58
N TYR A 14 -7.22 3.98 -7.36
CA TYR A 14 -6.16 4.97 -7.19
C TYR A 14 -5.15 4.88 -8.33
N LEU A 15 -4.17 5.78 -8.32
CA LEU A 15 -3.01 5.67 -9.21
C LEU A 15 -2.05 4.60 -8.69
N PRO A 16 -1.29 3.94 -9.58
CA PRO A 16 -0.33 2.94 -9.19
C PRO A 16 0.87 3.56 -8.45
N VAL A 17 1.68 2.73 -7.80
CA VAL A 17 2.78 3.17 -6.93
C VAL A 17 3.81 4.03 -7.67
N GLU A 18 3.98 3.87 -8.98
CA GLU A 18 4.92 4.62 -9.80
C GLU A 18 4.57 6.11 -9.80
N ASP A 19 3.28 6.45 -9.93
CA ASP A 19 2.80 7.83 -9.88
C ASP A 19 2.94 8.43 -8.48
N VAL A 20 2.67 7.63 -7.44
CA VAL A 20 2.89 8.02 -6.04
C VAL A 20 4.38 8.25 -5.78
N SER A 21 5.25 7.36 -6.25
CA SER A 21 6.71 7.46 -6.13
C SER A 21 7.24 8.73 -6.77
N ALA A 22 6.81 9.02 -8.00
CA ALA A 22 7.21 10.22 -8.71
C ALA A 22 6.76 11.49 -7.97
N THR A 23 5.60 11.45 -7.32
CA THR A 23 5.10 12.56 -6.49
C THR A 23 5.92 12.70 -5.20
N MET A 24 6.22 11.59 -4.53
CA MET A 24 7.09 11.55 -3.36
C MET A 24 8.48 12.14 -3.66
N ASP A 25 9.08 11.78 -4.81
CA ASP A 25 10.38 12.28 -5.23
C ASP A 25 10.38 13.80 -5.40
N ARG A 26 9.35 14.35 -6.05
CA ARG A 26 9.19 15.81 -6.21
C ARG A 26 8.93 16.53 -4.89
N ALA A 27 8.24 15.87 -3.95
CA ALA A 27 7.88 16.44 -2.65
C ALA A 27 8.95 16.23 -1.57
N GLY A 28 9.99 15.44 -1.83
CA GLY A 28 10.98 15.06 -0.83
C GLY A 28 10.45 14.11 0.25
N VAL A 29 9.43 13.30 -0.06
CA VAL A 29 8.94 12.22 0.83
C VAL A 29 9.80 10.99 0.63
N HIS A 30 10.38 10.48 1.71
CA HIS A 30 11.40 9.43 1.66
C HIS A 30 10.80 8.03 1.82
N ARG A 31 9.70 7.92 2.58
CA ARG A 31 9.01 6.66 2.88
C ARG A 31 7.51 6.88 2.92
N ALA A 32 6.73 5.85 2.60
CA ALA A 32 5.27 5.92 2.67
C ALA A 32 4.64 4.62 3.23
N VAL A 33 3.53 4.78 3.94
CA VAL A 33 2.63 3.69 4.33
C VAL A 33 1.49 3.61 3.34
N LEU A 34 1.44 2.52 2.59
CA LEU A 34 0.44 2.23 1.56
C LEU A 34 -0.74 1.53 2.22
N ALA A 35 -1.83 2.27 2.45
CA ALA A 35 -3.05 1.74 3.01
C ALA A 35 -3.96 1.18 1.91
N GLN A 36 -4.34 -0.08 2.05
CA GLN A 36 -5.35 -0.70 1.21
C GLN A 36 -6.68 0.06 1.35
N HIS A 37 -7.44 0.16 0.26
CA HIS A 37 -8.71 0.85 0.30
C HIS A 37 -9.85 -0.08 0.68
N LEU A 38 -10.88 0.51 1.30
CA LEU A 38 -12.07 -0.24 1.70
C LEU A 38 -12.68 -0.98 0.51
N GLY A 39 -12.97 -2.27 0.72
CA GLY A 39 -13.56 -3.16 -0.28
C GLY A 39 -12.57 -3.89 -1.18
N GLU A 40 -11.26 -3.60 -1.07
CA GLU A 40 -10.21 -4.37 -1.76
C GLU A 40 -9.53 -5.31 -0.77
N PHE A 41 -9.84 -6.61 -0.86
CA PHE A 41 -9.26 -7.63 -0.01
C PHE A 41 -8.09 -8.36 -0.70
N ASP A 42 -7.89 -8.16 -2.01
CA ASP A 42 -6.69 -8.62 -2.69
C ASP A 42 -5.52 -7.68 -2.35
N ASN A 43 -4.71 -8.12 -1.39
CA ASN A 43 -3.54 -7.39 -0.93
C ASN A 43 -2.28 -7.65 -1.78
N SER A 44 -2.36 -8.50 -2.82
CA SER A 44 -1.19 -8.95 -3.58
C SER A 44 -0.42 -7.79 -4.23
N TYR A 45 -1.13 -6.75 -4.67
CA TYR A 45 -0.51 -5.55 -5.23
C TYR A 45 0.37 -4.82 -4.21
N ILE A 46 -0.18 -4.45 -3.06
CA ILE A 46 0.57 -3.76 -2.00
C ILE A 46 1.70 -4.64 -1.47
N GLN A 47 1.46 -5.94 -1.29
CA GLN A 47 2.49 -6.90 -0.88
C GLN A 47 3.66 -6.93 -1.88
N GLY A 48 3.38 -7.00 -3.18
CA GLY A 48 4.41 -6.99 -4.22
C GLY A 48 5.23 -5.69 -4.21
N VAL A 49 4.57 -4.54 -4.06
CA VAL A 49 5.21 -3.23 -3.96
C VAL A 49 6.16 -3.14 -2.77
N VAL A 50 5.69 -3.57 -1.59
CA VAL A 50 6.49 -3.56 -0.35
C VAL A 50 7.65 -4.54 -0.44
N ALA A 51 7.42 -5.76 -0.95
CA ALA A 51 8.47 -6.77 -1.11
C ALA A 51 9.58 -6.30 -2.08
N ALA A 52 9.22 -5.57 -3.13
CA ALA A 52 10.19 -5.02 -4.08
C ALA A 52 10.99 -3.83 -3.52
N ASN A 53 10.44 -3.09 -2.55
CA ASN A 53 11.03 -1.85 -2.02
C ASN A 53 10.81 -1.69 -0.50
N PRO A 54 11.29 -2.64 0.35
CA PRO A 54 10.97 -2.66 1.77
C PRO A 54 11.56 -1.49 2.56
N ASP A 55 12.63 -0.89 2.04
CA ASP A 55 13.24 0.31 2.65
C ASP A 55 12.45 1.59 2.37
N ARG A 56 11.51 1.55 1.41
CA ARG A 56 10.76 2.71 0.94
C ARG A 56 9.28 2.66 1.33
N TYR A 57 8.69 1.46 1.38
CA TYR A 57 7.27 1.28 1.61
C TYR A 57 6.97 0.33 2.77
N ALA A 58 5.90 0.64 3.50
CA ALA A 58 5.20 -0.28 4.38
C ALA A 58 3.75 -0.43 3.89
N GLY A 59 3.14 -1.59 4.10
CA GLY A 59 1.76 -1.85 3.69
C GLY A 59 0.82 -1.98 4.88
N VAL A 60 -0.40 -1.46 4.74
CA VAL A 60 -1.54 -1.78 5.61
C VAL A 60 -2.57 -2.50 4.76
N CYS A 61 -2.72 -3.79 4.99
CA CYS A 61 -3.65 -4.66 4.29
C CYS A 61 -5.08 -4.50 4.81
N LEU A 62 -6.05 -4.86 3.98
CA LEU A 62 -7.44 -5.02 4.41
C LEU A 62 -7.73 -6.50 4.66
N VAL A 63 -8.41 -6.78 5.77
CA VAL A 63 -8.81 -8.13 6.17
C VAL A 63 -10.32 -8.27 5.99
N ASP A 64 -10.76 -9.31 5.29
CA ASP A 64 -12.18 -9.66 5.23
C ASP A 64 -12.56 -10.47 6.47
N HIS A 65 -13.11 -9.77 7.47
CA HIS A 65 -13.60 -10.40 8.70
C HIS A 65 -14.78 -11.37 8.51
N GLN A 66 -15.41 -11.40 7.33
CA GLN A 66 -16.49 -12.33 6.99
C GLN A 66 -15.97 -13.57 6.25
N SER A 67 -14.71 -13.57 5.82
CA SER A 67 -14.07 -14.71 5.17
C SER A 67 -13.92 -15.90 6.14
N GLU A 68 -14.20 -17.10 5.65
CA GLU A 68 -13.95 -18.35 6.39
C GLU A 68 -12.45 -18.56 6.68
N THR A 69 -11.57 -17.91 5.91
CA THR A 69 -10.12 -18.03 6.04
C THR A 69 -9.46 -16.79 6.66
N VAL A 70 -10.22 -15.90 7.30
CA VAL A 70 -9.75 -14.62 7.85
C VAL A 70 -8.42 -14.69 8.62
N VAL A 71 -8.18 -15.77 9.38
CA VAL A 71 -6.94 -15.95 10.16
C VAL A 71 -5.71 -16.15 9.26
N ALA A 72 -5.88 -16.74 8.08
CA ALA A 72 -4.82 -16.90 7.10
C ALA A 72 -4.51 -15.61 6.34
N ASP A 73 -5.38 -14.61 6.42
CA ASP A 73 -5.22 -13.29 5.80
C ASP A 73 -4.51 -12.28 6.71
N LEU A 74 -4.17 -12.67 7.96
CA LEU A 74 -3.40 -11.90 8.95
C LEU A 74 -1.88 -12.08 8.77
#